data_AF-A0A0H4A377-F1
#
_entry.id   AF-A0A0H4A377-F1
#
_cell.length_a   1.000
_cell.length_b   1.000
_cell.length_c   1.000
_cell.angle_alpha   90.00
_cell.angle_beta   90.00
_cell.angle_gamma   90.00
#
_symmetry.space_group_name_H-M   'P 1'
#
loop_
_entity.id
_entity.type
_entity.pdbx_description
1 polymer ?
#
loop_
_entity_poly.entity_id
_entity_poly.type
_entity_poly.pdbx_seq_one_letter_code
_entity_poly.pdbx_strand_id
1 'polypeptide(L)'
;MLLGGTLSYAQPDVPDNLMLKSDSSIESYISFIQKFKVCGDKTNRSNNPYPINDWLLSLPLKKQASVVAYLLRVYEYNCYEDSLNEMVDTLSKNKDFKAIEVLKNEGWLAKPTYGQYSYTAPKNIELNDNDLEALDLLLSLDYLPFDGIGMGELLRGLREK
;
A
#
# COMPACT_ATOMS: atom_id res chain seq x y z
N MET A 1 -0.79 -0.30 40.33
CA MET A 1 -1.86 -0.31 39.30
C MET A 1 -1.39 0.62 38.20
N LEU A 2 -0.89 0.07 37.09
CA LEU A 2 -0.45 0.85 35.93
C LEU A 2 -1.69 1.17 35.10
N LEU A 3 -1.95 2.47 34.92
CA LEU A 3 -3.04 3.02 34.12
C LEU A 3 -2.84 2.61 32.66
N GLY A 4 -3.67 1.70 32.17
CA GLY A 4 -3.81 1.39 30.75
C GLY A 4 -4.50 2.56 30.06
N GLY A 5 -3.71 3.44 29.46
CA GLY A 5 -4.22 4.44 28.52
C GLY A 5 -4.65 3.73 27.25
N THR A 6 -5.96 3.57 27.05
CA THR A 6 -6.51 3.24 25.74
C THR A 6 -6.18 4.40 24.81
N LEU A 7 -5.31 4.16 23.82
CA LEU A 7 -5.11 5.06 22.70
C LEU A 7 -6.48 5.26 22.03
N SER A 8 -7.17 6.36 22.36
CA SER A 8 -8.35 6.80 21.64
C SER A 8 -7.86 7.26 20.28
N TYR A 9 -7.82 6.34 19.31
CA TYR A 9 -7.65 6.72 17.92
C TYR A 9 -8.83 7.61 17.57
N ALA A 10 -8.57 8.90 17.34
CA ALA A 10 -9.58 9.81 16.80
C ALA A 10 -10.25 9.14 15.60
N GLN A 11 -11.59 9.13 15.58
CA GLN A 11 -12.32 8.55 14.45
C GLN A 11 -11.83 9.23 13.16
N PRO A 12 -11.53 8.46 12.10
CA PRO A 12 -11.17 9.05 10.82
C PRO A 12 -12.29 9.95 10.31
N ASP A 13 -11.94 11.17 9.89
CA ASP A 13 -12.89 12.05 9.21
C ASP A 13 -13.30 11.45 7.87
N VAL A 14 -14.60 11.54 7.56
CA VAL A 14 -15.16 11.20 6.24
C VAL A 14 -15.09 12.46 5.38
N PRO A 15 -14.39 12.44 4.24
CA PRO A 15 -14.36 13.58 3.33
C PRO A 15 -15.76 13.93 2.79
N ASP A 16 -16.14 15.20 2.89
CA ASP A 16 -17.45 15.71 2.44
C ASP A 16 -17.75 15.41 0.96
N ASN A 17 -16.70 15.35 0.13
CA ASN A 17 -16.81 15.08 -1.31
C ASN A 17 -17.29 13.64 -1.62
N LEU A 18 -17.19 12.71 -0.66
CA LEU A 18 -17.74 11.36 -0.80
C LEU A 18 -19.28 11.36 -0.72
N MET A 19 -19.89 12.34 -0.05
CA MET A 19 -21.34 12.49 0.06
C MET A 19 -22.06 11.20 0.47
N LEU A 20 -21.50 10.46 1.44
CA LEU A 20 -22.04 9.19 1.91
C LEU A 20 -23.42 9.41 2.54
N LYS A 21 -24.41 8.59 2.15
CA LYS A 21 -25.82 8.83 2.50
C LYS A 21 -26.34 7.99 3.67
N SER A 22 -25.61 6.94 4.06
CA SER A 22 -26.02 6.03 5.12
C SER A 22 -24.93 5.83 6.16
N ASP A 23 -25.36 5.56 7.39
CA ASP A 23 -24.47 5.23 8.52
C ASP A 23 -23.60 4.02 8.18
N SER A 24 -24.15 3.00 7.52
CA SER A 24 -23.39 1.82 7.09
C SER A 24 -22.29 2.13 6.07
N SER A 25 -22.49 3.11 5.19
CA SER A 25 -21.45 3.57 4.27
C SER A 25 -20.34 4.34 4.99
N ILE A 26 -20.72 5.19 5.95
CA ILE A 26 -19.79 5.94 6.80
C ILE A 26 -18.94 4.99 7.64
N GLU A 27 -19.57 4.03 8.33
CA GLU A 27 -18.89 3.03 9.15
C GLU A 27 -17.95 2.16 8.31
N SER A 28 -18.40 1.72 7.13
CA SER A 28 -17.57 0.91 6.25
C SER A 28 -16.35 1.67 5.71
N TYR A 29 -16.52 2.94 5.34
CA TYR A 29 -15.39 3.81 4.98
C TYR A 29 -14.43 4.01 6.15
N ILE A 30 -14.93 4.30 7.34
CA ILE A 30 -14.11 4.48 8.55
C ILE A 30 -13.32 3.20 8.85
N SER A 31 -13.97 2.04 8.80
CA SER A 31 -13.34 0.73 9.00
C SER A 31 -12.21 0.49 8.00
N PHE A 32 -12.47 0.78 6.71
CA PHE A 32 -11.44 0.72 5.67
C PHE A 32 -10.26 1.66 5.98
N ILE A 33 -10.50 2.93 6.35
CA ILE A 33 -9.42 3.87 6.67
C ILE A 33 -8.61 3.42 7.89
N GLN A 34 -9.24 2.83 8.90
CA GLN A 34 -8.53 2.25 10.04
C GLN A 34 -7.65 1.08 9.59
N LYS A 35 -8.19 0.15 8.79
CA LYS A 35 -7.42 -0.97 8.24
C LYS A 35 -6.25 -0.49 7.39
N PHE A 36 -6.47 0.50 6.51
CA PHE A 36 -5.45 1.13 5.70
C PHE A 36 -4.32 1.70 6.57
N LYS A 37 -4.66 2.42 7.66
CA LYS A 37 -3.67 2.94 8.61
C LYS A 37 -2.87 1.82 9.30
N VAL A 38 -3.52 0.72 9.68
CA VAL A 38 -2.85 -0.44 10.29
C VAL A 38 -1.90 -1.12 9.30
N CYS A 39 -2.32 -1.33 8.04
CA CYS A 39 -1.46 -1.91 7.02
C CYS A 39 -0.27 -0.99 6.66
N GLY A 40 -0.47 0.32 6.75
CA GLY A 40 0.57 1.33 6.61
C GLY A 40 1.43 1.54 7.87
N ASP A 41 1.03 1.01 9.04
CA ASP A 41 1.78 1.14 10.27
C ASP A 41 3.07 0.33 10.17
N LYS A 42 4.17 1.04 10.38
CA LYS A 42 5.53 0.56 10.19
C LYS A 42 6.09 -0.11 11.43
N THR A 43 5.49 0.15 12.59
CA THR A 43 6.00 -0.27 13.90
C THR A 43 5.50 -1.63 14.37
N ASN A 44 4.35 -2.06 13.84
CA ASN A 44 3.66 -3.29 14.24
C ASN A 44 3.70 -4.40 13.17
N ARG A 45 4.62 -4.31 12.20
CA ARG A 45 4.76 -5.36 11.17
C ARG A 45 5.44 -6.58 11.77
N SER A 46 4.72 -7.70 11.85
CA SER A 46 5.25 -8.99 12.32
C SER A 46 6.04 -9.76 11.26
N ASN A 47 6.38 -9.12 10.14
CA ASN A 47 6.99 -9.81 9.02
C ASN A 47 8.48 -9.98 9.25
N ASN A 48 8.92 -11.21 9.08
CA ASN A 48 10.32 -11.59 9.09
C ASN A 48 10.96 -10.98 7.83
N PRO A 49 11.84 -9.97 7.92
CA PRO A 49 12.46 -9.41 6.74
C PRO A 49 13.31 -10.51 6.11
N TYR A 50 12.90 -11.00 4.93
CA TYR A 50 13.79 -11.84 4.16
C TYR A 50 15.06 -11.03 3.84
N PRO A 51 16.25 -11.66 3.80
CA PRO A 51 17.46 -10.95 3.40
C PRO A 51 17.28 -10.34 2.01
N ILE A 52 17.95 -9.21 1.75
CA ILE A 52 17.98 -8.59 0.43
C ILE A 52 18.46 -9.62 -0.59
N ASN A 53 17.63 -9.91 -1.59
CA ASN A 53 17.91 -10.91 -2.61
C ASN A 53 19.01 -10.42 -3.57
N ASP A 54 19.91 -11.32 -3.98
CA ASP A 54 21.01 -11.03 -4.91
C ASP A 54 20.53 -10.45 -6.26
N TRP A 55 19.38 -10.90 -6.76
CA TRP A 55 18.76 -10.33 -7.95
C TRP A 55 18.45 -8.83 -7.75
N LEU A 56 17.85 -8.46 -6.61
CA LEU A 56 17.55 -7.06 -6.32
C LEU A 56 18.84 -6.23 -6.28
N LEU A 57 19.92 -6.75 -5.68
CA LEU A 57 21.22 -6.07 -5.66
C LEU A 57 21.87 -5.94 -7.03
N SER A 58 21.57 -6.85 -7.96
CA SER A 58 22.10 -6.83 -9.33
C SER A 58 21.47 -5.74 -10.22
N LEU A 59 20.30 -5.23 -9.85
CA LEU A 59 19.61 -4.20 -10.63
C LEU A 59 20.31 -2.82 -10.50
N PRO A 60 20.23 -1.95 -11.51
CA PRO A 60 20.54 -0.53 -11.37
C PRO A 60 19.78 0.11 -10.20
N LEU A 61 20.41 1.02 -9.44
CA LEU A 61 19.85 1.64 -8.23
C LEU A 61 18.42 2.20 -8.41
N LYS A 62 18.14 2.83 -9.56
CA LYS A 62 16.80 3.37 -9.87
C LYS A 62 15.75 2.26 -9.98
N LYS A 63 16.10 1.11 -10.56
CA LYS A 63 15.23 -0.08 -10.64
C LYS A 63 15.07 -0.71 -9.26
N GLN A 64 16.13 -0.78 -8.46
CA GLN A 64 16.05 -1.25 -7.08
C GLN A 64 15.01 -0.45 -6.30
N ALA A 65 15.12 0.88 -6.31
CA ALA A 65 14.19 1.75 -5.60
C ALA A 65 12.73 1.57 -6.08
N SER A 66 12.52 1.39 -7.39
CA SER A 66 11.21 1.15 -7.97
C SER A 66 10.62 -0.20 -7.56
N VAL A 67 11.40 -1.29 -7.65
CA VAL A 67 11.00 -2.64 -7.22
C VAL A 67 10.64 -2.65 -5.74
N VAL A 68 11.51 -2.07 -4.93
CA VAL A 68 11.35 -1.98 -3.48
C VAL A 68 10.07 -1.21 -3.11
N ALA A 69 9.84 -0.05 -3.72
CA ALA A 69 8.60 0.71 -3.52
C ALA A 69 7.36 -0.08 -3.98
N TYR A 70 7.46 -0.78 -5.10
CA TYR A 70 6.37 -1.58 -5.65
C TYR A 70 6.00 -2.76 -4.75
N LEU A 71 6.97 -3.57 -4.31
CA LEU A 71 6.76 -4.70 -3.39
C LEU A 71 6.06 -4.26 -2.11
N LEU A 72 6.47 -3.12 -1.54
CA LEU A 72 5.81 -2.56 -0.36
C LEU A 72 4.37 -2.16 -0.63
N ARG A 73 4.08 -1.53 -1.77
CA ARG A 73 2.71 -1.14 -2.10
C ARG A 73 1.82 -2.34 -2.33
N VAL A 74 2.32 -3.39 -2.98
CA VAL A 74 1.59 -4.65 -3.14
C VAL A 74 1.32 -5.27 -1.78
N TYR A 75 2.32 -5.32 -0.90
CA TYR A 75 2.14 -5.82 0.46
C TYR A 75 1.08 -5.04 1.24
N GLU A 76 1.13 -3.71 1.21
CA GLU A 76 0.12 -2.85 1.85
C GLU A 76 -1.27 -3.11 1.26
N TYR A 77 -1.38 -3.18 -0.07
CA TYR A 77 -2.62 -3.45 -0.77
C TYR A 77 -3.21 -4.80 -0.38
N ASN A 78 -2.43 -5.88 -0.44
CA ASN A 78 -2.88 -7.22 -0.05
C ASN A 78 -3.36 -7.26 1.41
N CYS A 79 -2.77 -6.45 2.29
CA CYS A 79 -3.20 -6.34 3.69
C CYS A 79 -4.61 -5.72 3.83
N TYR A 80 -4.99 -4.74 3.01
CA TYR A 80 -6.27 -4.04 3.10
C TYR A 80 -7.29 -4.39 1.99
N GLU A 81 -6.93 -5.25 1.02
CA GLU A 81 -7.74 -5.56 -0.16
C GLU A 81 -9.15 -6.03 0.21
N ASP A 82 -9.28 -6.95 1.17
CA ASP A 82 -10.58 -7.46 1.61
C ASP A 82 -11.48 -6.35 2.18
N SER A 83 -10.91 -5.47 3.02
CA SER A 83 -11.65 -4.34 3.59
C SER A 83 -11.98 -3.27 2.55
N LEU A 84 -11.13 -3.08 1.54
CA LEU A 84 -11.42 -2.21 0.39
C LEU A 84 -12.62 -2.75 -0.40
N ASN A 85 -12.62 -4.05 -0.71
CA ASN A 85 -13.70 -4.70 -1.44
C ASN A 85 -15.01 -4.67 -0.65
N GLU A 86 -14.97 -4.94 0.66
CA GLU A 86 -16.14 -4.83 1.55
C GLU A 86 -16.72 -3.41 1.57
N MET A 87 -15.85 -2.39 1.60
CA MET A 87 -16.29 -0.99 1.52
C MET A 87 -16.95 -0.70 0.17
N VAL A 88 -16.33 -1.07 -0.95
CA VAL A 88 -16.90 -0.84 -2.29
C VAL A 88 -18.25 -1.56 -2.46
N ASP A 89 -18.37 -2.79 -1.94
CA ASP A 89 -19.62 -3.55 -1.94
C ASP A 89 -20.72 -2.87 -1.11
N THR A 90 -20.36 -2.34 0.07
CA THR A 90 -21.28 -1.61 0.93
C THR A 90 -21.78 -0.33 0.27
N LEU A 91 -20.86 0.47 -0.27
CA LEU A 91 -21.20 1.68 -1.03
C LEU A 91 -22.10 1.36 -2.24
N SER A 92 -21.83 0.26 -2.94
CA SER A 92 -22.62 -0.18 -4.09
C SER A 92 -24.04 -0.56 -3.69
N LYS A 93 -24.20 -1.34 -2.60
CA LYS A 93 -25.51 -1.74 -2.05
C LYS A 93 -26.34 -0.52 -1.62
N ASN A 94 -25.68 0.47 -1.04
CA ASN A 94 -26.31 1.71 -0.58
C ASN A 94 -26.51 2.76 -1.69
N LYS A 95 -26.09 2.46 -2.93
CA LYS A 95 -26.18 3.34 -4.11
C LYS A 95 -25.38 4.64 -3.95
N ASP A 96 -24.26 4.59 -3.25
CA ASP A 96 -23.29 5.68 -3.10
C ASP A 96 -22.29 5.72 -4.28
N PHE A 97 -22.81 5.64 -5.51
CA PHE A 97 -21.98 5.55 -6.73
C PHE A 97 -21.04 6.74 -6.91
N LYS A 98 -21.42 7.94 -6.43
CA LYS A 98 -20.56 9.12 -6.47
C LYS A 98 -19.30 8.93 -5.62
N ALA A 99 -19.42 8.31 -4.44
CA ALA A 99 -18.27 8.02 -3.58
C ALA A 99 -17.32 7.04 -4.27
N ILE A 100 -17.86 5.99 -4.89
CA ILE A 100 -17.08 5.02 -5.66
C ILE A 100 -16.34 5.71 -6.81
N GLU A 101 -17.01 6.61 -7.54
CA GLU A 101 -16.39 7.37 -8.62
C GLU A 101 -15.25 8.26 -8.13
N VAL A 102 -15.45 8.98 -7.02
CA VAL A 102 -14.39 9.82 -6.40
C VAL A 102 -13.20 8.96 -6.00
N LEU A 103 -13.42 7.87 -5.27
CA LEU A 103 -12.36 6.95 -4.82
C LEU A 103 -11.62 6.33 -6.01
N LYS A 104 -12.34 5.98 -7.09
CA LYS A 104 -11.75 5.46 -8.32
C LYS A 104 -10.88 6.51 -9.01
N ASN A 105 -11.36 7.74 -9.16
CA ASN A 105 -10.65 8.83 -9.83
C ASN A 105 -9.41 9.28 -9.06
N GLU A 106 -9.45 9.18 -7.73
CA GLU A 106 -8.30 9.41 -6.86
C GLU A 106 -7.33 8.21 -6.78
N GLY A 107 -7.68 7.08 -7.39
CA GLY A 107 -6.83 5.90 -7.48
C GLY A 107 -6.84 4.98 -6.26
N TRP A 108 -7.71 5.21 -5.28
CA TRP A 108 -7.82 4.37 -4.06
C TRP A 108 -8.23 2.92 -4.37
N LEU A 109 -8.97 2.72 -5.46
CA LEU A 109 -9.48 1.40 -5.84
C LEU A 109 -8.51 0.61 -6.74
N ALA A 110 -7.41 1.23 -7.17
CA ALA A 110 -6.49 0.62 -8.12
C ALA A 110 -5.47 -0.28 -7.41
N LYS A 111 -5.24 -1.47 -7.97
CA LYS A 111 -4.09 -2.29 -7.59
C LYS A 111 -2.79 -1.53 -7.92
N PRO A 112 -1.76 -1.62 -7.05
CA PRO A 112 -0.46 -1.06 -7.36
C PRO A 112 0.05 -1.60 -8.69
N THR A 113 0.55 -0.71 -9.54
CA THR A 113 1.20 -1.09 -10.81
C THR A 113 2.69 -0.76 -10.74
N TYR A 114 3.54 -1.65 -11.24
CA TYR A 114 4.98 -1.41 -11.26
C TYR A 114 5.29 -0.09 -12.00
N GLY A 115 6.14 0.74 -11.40
CA GLY A 115 6.57 2.01 -11.97
C GLY A 115 5.58 3.17 -11.87
N GLN A 116 4.37 2.96 -11.35
CA GLN A 116 3.36 4.01 -11.14
C GLN A 116 3.86 5.17 -10.26
N TYR A 117 4.74 4.87 -9.31
CA TYR A 117 5.28 5.85 -8.34
C TYR A 117 6.72 6.26 -8.63
N SER A 118 7.19 6.04 -9.86
CA SER A 118 8.53 6.45 -10.25
C SER A 118 8.65 7.97 -10.29
N TYR A 119 9.57 8.51 -9.49
CA TYR A 119 9.98 9.92 -9.58
C TYR A 119 10.89 10.21 -10.79
N THR A 120 11.16 9.20 -11.63
CA THR A 120 12.00 9.29 -12.83
C THR A 120 11.24 8.83 -14.07
N ALA A 121 11.70 9.20 -15.26
CA ALA A 121 11.05 8.81 -16.51
C ALA A 121 10.81 7.27 -16.55
N PRO A 122 9.59 6.80 -16.88
CA PRO A 122 9.23 5.38 -16.83
C PRO A 122 10.21 4.43 -17.54
N LYS A 123 10.80 4.87 -18.66
CA LYS A 123 11.82 4.12 -19.42
C LYS A 123 13.08 3.77 -18.60
N ASN A 124 13.42 4.54 -17.58
CA ASN A 124 14.63 4.33 -16.77
C ASN A 124 14.46 3.25 -15.69
N ILE A 125 13.23 2.80 -15.46
CA ILE A 125 12.91 1.77 -14.49
C ILE A 125 12.29 0.53 -15.12
N GLU A 126 12.10 0.51 -16.44
CA GLU A 126 11.52 -0.62 -17.15
C GLU A 126 12.32 -1.90 -16.91
N LEU A 127 11.64 -2.97 -16.52
CA LEU A 127 12.23 -4.29 -16.32
C LEU A 127 12.22 -5.06 -17.64
N ASN A 128 13.25 -5.86 -17.89
CA ASN A 128 13.22 -6.82 -18.99
C ASN A 128 12.42 -8.07 -18.56
N ASP A 129 12.17 -9.00 -19.48
CA ASP A 129 11.36 -10.19 -19.20
C ASP A 129 11.91 -11.04 -18.03
N ASN A 130 13.23 -11.22 -17.94
CA ASN A 130 13.84 -11.97 -16.84
C ASN A 130 13.67 -11.26 -15.48
N ASP A 131 13.78 -9.93 -15.46
CA ASP A 131 13.57 -9.12 -14.27
C ASP A 131 12.09 -9.11 -13.85
N LEU A 132 11.16 -9.21 -14.80
CA LEU A 132 9.73 -9.35 -14.53
C LEU A 132 9.43 -10.73 -13.92
N GLU A 133 9.99 -11.80 -14.46
CA GLU A 133 9.85 -13.15 -13.89
C GLU A 133 10.39 -13.23 -12.45
N ALA A 134 11.54 -12.61 -12.20
CA ALA A 134 12.12 -12.54 -10.86
C ALA A 134 11.22 -11.72 -9.91
N LEU A 135 10.67 -10.60 -10.37
CA LEU A 135 9.70 -9.81 -9.59
C LEU A 135 8.44 -10.61 -9.26
N ASP A 136 7.88 -11.32 -10.23
CA ASP A 136 6.69 -12.16 -10.06
C ASP A 136 6.92 -13.27 -9.03
N LEU A 137 8.11 -13.88 -9.03
CA LEU A 137 8.49 -14.85 -8.00
C LEU A 137 8.49 -14.21 -6.61
N LEU A 138 9.07 -13.01 -6.44
CA LEU A 138 9.06 -12.32 -5.14
C LEU A 138 7.63 -12.00 -4.68
N LEU A 139 6.75 -11.59 -5.59
CA LEU A 139 5.35 -11.34 -5.28
C LEU A 139 4.64 -12.62 -4.82
N SER A 140 4.90 -13.75 -5.47
CA SER A 140 4.30 -15.05 -5.11
C SER A 140 4.74 -15.57 -3.73
N LEU A 141 5.85 -15.07 -3.20
CA LEU A 141 6.42 -15.43 -1.92
C LEU A 141 6.04 -14.45 -0.79
N ASP A 142 5.19 -13.46 -1.08
CA ASP A 142 4.90 -12.32 -0.19
C ASP A 142 6.19 -11.67 0.36
N TYR A 143 7.22 -11.59 -0.50
CA TYR A 143 8.55 -11.17 -0.10
C TYR A 143 8.60 -9.68 0.22
N LEU A 144 8.89 -9.38 1.49
CA LEU A 144 9.11 -8.02 1.98
C LEU A 144 10.40 -7.97 2.80
N PRO A 145 11.51 -7.44 2.27
CA PRO A 145 12.79 -7.47 2.96
C PRO A 145 12.95 -6.36 4.02
N PHE A 146 11.96 -5.46 4.14
CA PHE A 146 12.07 -4.25 4.95
C PHE A 146 10.74 -3.87 5.60
N ASP A 147 10.81 -3.33 6.81
CA ASP A 147 9.72 -2.52 7.36
C ASP A 147 9.68 -1.14 6.67
N GLY A 148 8.70 -0.30 7.03
CA GLY A 148 8.57 1.02 6.42
C GLY A 148 9.64 2.05 6.81
N ILE A 149 10.44 1.80 7.86
CA ILE A 149 11.60 2.61 8.27
C ILE A 149 12.83 2.14 7.48
N GLY A 150 13.12 0.85 7.48
CA GLY A 150 14.17 0.22 6.67
C GLY A 150 13.98 0.49 5.17
N MET A 151 12.73 0.56 4.71
CA MET A 151 12.38 1.07 3.39
C MET A 151 12.89 2.50 3.16
N GLY A 152 12.61 3.41 4.10
CA GLY A 152 13.02 4.81 4.01
C GLY A 152 14.54 4.96 4.00
N GLU A 153 15.24 4.19 4.84
CA GLU A 153 16.70 4.14 4.88
C GLU A 153 17.31 3.57 3.61
N LEU A 154 16.73 2.48 3.09
CA LEU A 154 17.15 1.87 1.84
C LEU A 154 16.93 2.82 0.66
N LEU A 155 15.72 3.37 0.50
CA LEU A 155 15.41 4.30 -0.57
C LEU A 155 16.29 5.56 -0.51
N ARG A 156 16.63 6.03 0.69
CA ARG A 156 17.61 7.11 0.88
C ARG A 156 19.00 6.68 0.40
N GLY A 157 19.49 5.52 0.83
CA GLY A 157 20.78 4.98 0.42
C GLY A 157 20.89 4.71 -1.10
N LEU A 158 19.79 4.35 -1.75
CA LEU A 158 19.70 4.16 -3.21
C LEU A 158 19.65 5.48 -3.99
N ARG A 159 19.31 6.61 -3.34
CA ARG A 159 19.21 7.95 -3.95
C ARG A 159 20.46 8.81 -3.76
N GLU A 160 21.20 8.59 -2.68
CA GLU A 160 22.37 9.39 -2.29
C GLU A 160 23.70 8.85 -2.87
N LYS A 161 23.66 7.85 -3.76
CA LYS A 161 24.80 7.27 -4.48
C LYS A 161 24.64 7.42 -5.99
#